data_AF-A0A7C0WLS0-F1
#
_entry.id   AF-A0A7C0WLS0-F1
#
_cell.length_a   1.000
_cell.length_b   1.000
_cell.length_c   1.000
_cell.angle_alpha   90.00
_cell.angle_beta   90.00
_cell.angle_gamma   90.00
#
_symmetry.space_group_name_H-M   'P 1'
#
loop_
_entity.id
_entity.type
_entity.pdbx_description
1 polymer ?
#
loop_
_entity_poly.entity_id
_entity_poly.type
_entity_poly.pdbx_seq_one_letter_code
_entity_poly.pdbx_strand_id
1 'polypeptide(L)'
;MLLLITRKLPLGTKWTGTQTERQAVQNDFDRAENWGKINHRPIFMGEFGAYEKAEMNSRVLWTNYVARQAEVRSFSWAYWEFCAGFGVYDKYQSKWRSQLLKVLIP
;
A
#
# COMPACT_ATOMS: atom_id res chain seq x y z
N MET A 1 -35.35 16.88 9.71
CA MET A 1 -34.23 17.60 9.08
C MET A 1 -32.93 17.03 9.66
N LEU A 2 -32.32 16.06 8.98
CA LEU A 2 -31.07 15.45 9.43
C LEU A 2 -29.91 16.32 8.91
N LEU A 3 -29.14 16.94 9.80
CA LEU A 3 -27.89 17.60 9.42
C LEU A 3 -26.88 16.52 9.02
N LEU A 4 -26.70 16.31 7.71
CA LEU A 4 -25.53 15.63 7.19
C LEU A 4 -24.31 16.51 7.44
N ILE A 5 -23.52 16.18 8.45
CA ILE A 5 -22.19 16.75 8.65
C ILE A 5 -21.31 16.24 7.50
N THR A 6 -21.23 16.99 6.40
CA THR A 6 -20.28 16.71 5.32
C THR A 6 -18.88 17.15 5.74
N ARG A 7 -18.26 16.44 6.67
CA ARG A 7 -16.86 16.69 7.03
C ARG A 7 -16.00 16.23 5.85
N LYS A 8 -15.47 17.18 5.07
CA LYS A 8 -14.56 16.91 3.96
C LYS A 8 -13.23 16.46 4.57
N LEU A 9 -12.88 15.18 4.43
CA LEU A 9 -11.58 14.66 4.86
C LEU A 9 -10.45 15.37 4.08
N PRO A 10 -9.32 15.67 4.72
CA PRO A 10 -8.20 16.33 4.04
C PRO A 10 -7.64 15.45 2.92
N LEU A 11 -7.25 16.09 1.82
CA LEU A 11 -6.54 15.48 0.69
C LEU A 11 -5.22 16.23 0.47
N GLY A 12 -4.31 15.66 -0.31
CA GLY A 12 -3.04 16.29 -0.70
C GLY A 12 -1.82 15.84 0.09
N THR A 13 -1.97 14.94 1.05
CA THR A 13 -0.83 14.25 1.69
C THR A 13 -0.03 13.49 0.63
N LYS A 14 1.26 13.79 0.56
CA LYS A 14 2.20 13.10 -0.35
C LYS A 14 2.98 12.05 0.41
N TRP A 15 3.47 11.07 -0.33
CA TRP A 15 4.52 10.16 0.11
C TRP A 15 5.64 10.25 -0.93
N THR A 16 6.79 10.79 -0.56
CA THR A 16 7.90 11.03 -1.51
C THR A 16 9.06 10.07 -1.32
N GLY A 17 8.96 9.16 -0.33
CA GLY A 17 10.02 8.26 0.02
C GLY A 17 11.16 8.98 0.72
N THR A 18 10.84 9.92 1.61
CA THR A 18 11.85 10.48 2.51
C THR A 18 12.43 9.40 3.42
N GLN A 19 13.59 9.68 4.04
CA GLN A 19 14.18 8.73 4.98
C GLN A 19 13.23 8.41 6.14
N THR A 20 12.56 9.41 6.69
CA THR A 20 11.59 9.25 7.79
C THR A 20 10.41 8.37 7.38
N GLU A 21 9.85 8.60 6.19
CA GLU A 21 8.74 7.80 5.65
C GLU A 21 9.13 6.34 5.44
N ARG A 22 10.32 6.09 4.89
CA ARG A 22 10.86 4.74 4.70
C ARG A 22 11.12 4.04 6.02
N GLN A 23 11.68 4.76 7.00
CA GLN A 23 11.96 4.20 8.32
C GLN A 23 10.67 3.80 9.04
N ALA A 24 9.57 4.55 8.88
CA ALA A 24 8.28 4.19 9.46
C ALA A 24 7.81 2.80 8.97
N VAL A 25 7.86 2.56 7.65
CA VAL A 25 7.51 1.24 7.08
C VAL A 25 8.45 0.14 7.59
N GLN A 26 9.76 0.39 7.63
CA GLN A 26 10.73 -0.58 8.15
C GLN A 26 10.42 -0.95 9.61
N ASN A 27 10.18 0.03 10.47
CA ASN A 27 9.89 -0.18 11.88
C ASN A 27 8.60 -1.01 12.09
N ASP A 28 7.59 -0.82 11.24
CA ASP A 28 6.36 -1.62 11.29
C ASP A 28 6.64 -3.08 10.91
N PHE A 29 7.43 -3.28 9.85
CA PHE A 29 7.76 -4.60 9.33
C PHE A 29 8.73 -5.37 10.23
N ASP A 30 9.69 -4.69 10.86
CA ASP A 30 10.63 -5.29 11.81
C ASP A 30 9.91 -5.80 13.05
N ARG A 31 8.87 -5.08 13.50
CA ARG A 31 8.01 -5.55 14.59
C ARG A 31 7.27 -6.83 14.21
N ALA A 32 6.68 -6.89 13.02
CA ALA A 32 6.00 -8.07 12.52
C ALA A 32 6.96 -9.26 12.33
N GLU A 33 8.15 -9.01 11.78
CA GLU A 33 9.16 -10.04 11.54
C GLU A 33 9.68 -10.64 12.86
N ASN A 34 10.01 -9.79 13.83
CA ASN A 34 10.46 -10.22 15.15
C ASN A 34 9.41 -11.09 15.83
N TRP A 35 8.14 -10.68 15.78
CA TRP A 35 7.05 -11.49 16.31
C TRP A 35 6.96 -12.85 15.59
N GLY A 36 7.02 -12.87 14.26
CA GLY A 36 6.95 -14.11 13.47
C GLY A 36 8.09 -15.08 13.79
N LYS A 37 9.32 -14.56 13.94
CA LYS A 37 10.51 -15.33 14.34
C LYS A 37 10.35 -15.95 15.73
N ILE A 38 9.94 -15.17 16.72
CA ILE A 38 9.74 -15.63 18.11
C ILE A 38 8.67 -16.71 18.19
N ASN A 39 7.59 -16.58 17.42
CA ASN A 39 6.43 -17.46 17.48
C ASN A 39 6.47 -18.61 16.46
N HIS A 40 7.54 -18.69 15.66
CA HIS A 40 7.70 -19.67 14.59
C HIS A 40 6.52 -19.67 13.60
N ARG A 41 6.05 -18.49 13.19
CA ARG A 41 4.95 -18.32 12.24
C ARG A 41 5.38 -17.51 11.01
N PRO A 42 5.06 -17.98 9.78
CA PRO A 42 5.23 -17.16 8.59
C PRO A 42 4.25 -15.98 8.63
N ILE A 43 4.64 -14.87 7.99
CA ILE A 43 3.83 -13.66 7.90
C ILE A 43 3.27 -13.52 6.49
N PHE A 44 1.98 -13.20 6.43
CA PHE A 44 1.28 -12.80 5.23
C PHE A 44 0.74 -11.38 5.42
N MET A 45 1.23 -10.43 4.62
CA MET A 45 0.67 -9.09 4.52
C MET A 45 -0.56 -9.14 3.61
N GLY A 46 -1.72 -9.44 4.22
CA GLY A 46 -2.94 -9.74 3.48
C GLY A 46 -3.50 -8.58 2.66
N GLU A 47 -3.22 -7.34 3.06
CA GLU A 47 -3.72 -6.15 2.38
C GLU A 47 -2.69 -5.01 2.47
N PHE A 48 -2.45 -4.36 1.35
CA PHE A 48 -1.79 -3.06 1.29
C PHE A 48 -2.18 -2.36 -0.01
N GLY A 49 -2.38 -1.05 0.04
CA GLY A 49 -2.72 -0.25 -1.12
C GLY A 49 -2.95 1.21 -0.75
N ALA A 50 -2.87 2.09 -1.74
CA ALA A 50 -3.14 3.52 -1.58
C ALA A 50 -4.37 3.94 -2.40
N TYR A 51 -5.33 4.57 -1.73
CA TYR A 51 -6.64 4.96 -2.29
C TYR A 51 -6.50 5.90 -3.49
N GLU A 52 -7.38 5.79 -4.47
CA GLU A 52 -7.28 6.51 -5.76
C GLU A 52 -7.31 8.03 -5.67
N LYS A 53 -7.82 8.61 -4.57
CA LYS A 53 -7.76 10.06 -4.34
C LYS A 53 -6.37 10.57 -3.98
N ALA A 54 -5.43 9.69 -3.64
CA ALA A 54 -4.03 10.06 -3.47
C ALA A 54 -3.38 10.30 -4.84
N GLU A 55 -2.39 11.19 -4.86
CA GLU A 55 -1.62 11.51 -6.06
C GLU A 55 -0.86 10.26 -6.56
N MET A 56 -0.87 10.02 -7.89
CA MET A 56 -0.42 8.75 -8.47
C MET A 56 1.04 8.42 -8.17
N ASN A 57 1.95 9.40 -8.25
CA ASN A 57 3.35 9.19 -7.94
C ASN A 57 3.55 8.73 -6.49
N SER A 58 2.85 9.36 -5.54
CA SER A 58 2.84 8.93 -4.13
C SER A 58 2.33 7.49 -3.98
N ARG A 59 1.25 7.13 -4.70
CA ARG A 59 0.72 5.75 -4.70
C ARG A 59 1.75 4.75 -5.22
N VAL A 60 2.40 5.05 -6.34
CA VAL A 60 3.42 4.18 -6.97
C VAL A 60 4.63 4.02 -6.06
N LEU A 61 5.20 5.11 -5.57
CA LEU A 61 6.37 5.10 -4.70
C LEU A 61 6.12 4.31 -3.41
N TRP A 62 4.98 4.56 -2.75
CA TRP A 62 4.60 3.85 -1.53
C TRP A 62 4.35 2.36 -1.80
N THR A 63 3.59 2.03 -2.84
CA THR A 63 3.26 0.63 -3.19
C THR A 63 4.52 -0.18 -3.49
N ASN A 64 5.43 0.39 -4.30
CA ASN A 64 6.72 -0.20 -4.58
C ASN A 64 7.50 -0.47 -3.29
N TYR A 65 7.63 0.54 -2.45
CA TYR A 65 8.45 0.44 -1.25
C TYR A 65 7.90 -0.62 -0.28
N VAL A 66 6.59 -0.63 -0.05
CA VAL A 66 5.93 -1.60 0.85
C VAL A 66 6.06 -3.03 0.33
N ALA A 67 5.82 -3.29 -0.96
CA ALA A 67 5.98 -4.62 -1.56
C ALA A 67 7.42 -5.14 -1.42
N ARG A 68 8.43 -4.30 -1.72
CA ARG A 68 9.84 -4.67 -1.57
C ARG A 68 10.23 -4.90 -0.10
N GLN A 69 9.68 -4.13 0.85
CA GLN A 69 9.94 -4.36 2.28
C GLN A 69 9.35 -5.68 2.80
N ALA A 70 8.23 -6.13 2.23
CA ALA A 70 7.67 -7.45 2.49
C ALA A 70 8.61 -8.56 2.01
N GLU A 71 9.08 -8.44 0.77
CA GLU A 71 9.94 -9.44 0.13
C GLU A 71 11.30 -9.59 0.81
N VAL A 72 11.94 -8.50 1.23
CA VAL A 72 13.21 -8.54 1.99
C VAL A 72 13.09 -9.39 3.26
N ARG A 73 11.89 -9.46 3.85
CA ARG A 73 11.59 -10.25 5.07
C ARG A 73 10.91 -11.58 4.77
N SER A 74 10.84 -11.99 3.50
CA SER A 74 10.15 -13.20 3.04
C SER A 74 8.66 -13.25 3.40
N PHE A 75 8.01 -12.10 3.54
CA PHE A 75 6.57 -12.05 3.73
C PHE A 75 5.87 -12.31 2.39
N SER A 76 4.90 -13.22 2.40
CA SER A 76 3.93 -13.26 1.31
C SER A 76 3.02 -12.03 1.41
N TRP A 77 2.45 -11.59 0.29
CA TRP A 77 1.60 -10.40 0.29
C TRP A 77 0.52 -10.44 -0.79
N ALA A 78 -0.57 -9.70 -0.59
CA ALA A 78 -1.61 -9.47 -1.58
C ALA A 78 -1.98 -7.99 -1.65
N TYR A 79 -1.98 -7.44 -2.87
CA TYR A 79 -2.34 -6.04 -3.09
C TYR A 79 -3.83 -5.84 -2.89
N TRP A 80 -4.19 -4.82 -2.11
CA TRP A 80 -5.54 -4.33 -2.01
C TRP A 80 -5.69 -3.14 -2.98
N GLU A 81 -6.39 -3.26 -4.10
CA GLU A 81 -7.19 -4.41 -4.56
C GLU A 81 -7.28 -4.40 -6.09
N PHE A 82 -8.19 -5.21 -6.65
CA PHE A 82 -8.25 -5.40 -8.09
C PHE A 82 -8.79 -4.18 -8.84
N CYS A 83 -10.01 -3.69 -8.56
CA CYS A 83 -10.70 -2.81 -9.53
C CYS A 83 -11.65 -1.71 -9.02
N ALA A 84 -11.81 -1.49 -7.71
CA ALA A 84 -12.55 -0.34 -7.18
C ALA A 84 -11.57 0.73 -6.64
N GLY A 85 -11.80 1.25 -5.43
CA GLY A 85 -11.16 2.48 -4.95
C GLY A 85 -9.63 2.41 -4.80
N PHE A 86 -9.05 1.21 -4.74
CA PHE A 86 -7.60 1.01 -4.70
C PHE A 86 -7.09 0.33 -5.98
N GLY A 87 -7.98 0.05 -6.93
CA GLY A 87 -7.78 -0.88 -8.02
C GLY A 87 -6.51 -0.63 -8.84
N VAL A 88 -5.73 -1.69 -9.03
CA VAL A 88 -4.65 -1.74 -10.04
C VAL A 88 -5.20 -1.97 -11.46
N TYR A 89 -6.46 -2.41 -11.59
CA TYR A 89 -7.17 -2.63 -12.86
C TYR A 89 -8.31 -1.63 -13.04
N ASP A 90 -8.45 -1.07 -14.25
CA ASP A 90 -9.55 -0.23 -14.66
C ASP A 90 -10.59 -1.08 -15.37
N LYS A 91 -11.69 -1.39 -14.66
CA LYS A 91 -12.77 -2.22 -15.22
C LYS A 91 -13.58 -1.52 -16.33
N TYR A 92 -13.59 -0.19 -16.37
CA TYR A 92 -14.34 0.55 -17.40
C TYR A 92 -13.55 0.61 -18.71
N GLN A 93 -12.23 0.78 -18.60
CA GLN A 93 -11.34 0.77 -19.77
C GLN A 93 -10.84 -0.63 -20.13
N SER A 94 -11.12 -1.62 -19.29
CA SER A 94 -10.58 -2.99 -19.37
C SER A 94 -9.04 -3.01 -19.47
N LYS A 95 -8.36 -2.16 -18.68
CA LYS A 95 -6.91 -1.96 -18.74
C LYS A 95 -6.27 -1.90 -17.37
N TRP A 96 -5.04 -2.39 -17.24
CA TRP A 96 -4.23 -2.20 -16.05
C TRP A 96 -3.76 -0.74 -15.92
N ARG A 97 -3.70 -0.22 -14.69
CA ARG A 97 -2.91 0.97 -14.34
C ARG A 97 -1.45 0.55 -14.34
N SER A 98 -0.83 0.62 -15.50
CA SER A 98 0.51 0.09 -15.75
C SER A 98 1.57 0.59 -14.76
N GLN A 99 1.47 1.84 -14.29
CA GLN A 99 2.39 2.40 -13.29
C GLN A 99 2.33 1.66 -11.94
N LEU A 100 1.13 1.23 -11.52
CA LEU A 100 0.93 0.45 -10.28
C LEU A 100 1.26 -1.02 -10.50
N LEU A 101 0.83 -1.62 -11.61
CA LEU A 101 1.10 -3.03 -11.90
C LEU A 101 2.60 -3.32 -11.93
N LYS A 102 3.38 -2.44 -12.58
CA LYS A 102 4.83 -2.60 -12.70
C LYS A 102 5.54 -2.69 -11.35
N VAL A 103 5.08 -1.96 -10.33
CA VAL A 103 5.72 -1.96 -9.00
C VAL A 103 5.25 -3.08 -8.07
N LEU A 104 4.23 -3.83 -8.49
CA LEU A 104 3.80 -5.05 -7.80
C LEU A 104 4.54 -6.29 -8.31
N ILE A 105 5.27 -6.19 -9.42
CA ILE A 105 6.05 -7.31 -9.95
C ILE A 105 7.53 -7.08 -9.57
N PRO A 106 8.23 -8.08 -9.01
CA PRO A 106 9.67 -7.99 -8.73
C PRO A 106 10.53 -7.81 -9.98
#